data_AF-A0ABD3M9I6-F1
#
_entry.id   AF-A0ABD3M9I6-F1
#
_cell.length_a   1.000
_cell.length_b   1.000
_cell.length_c   1.000
_cell.angle_alpha   90.00
_cell.angle_beta   90.00
_cell.angle_gamma   90.00
#
_symmetry.space_group_name_H-M   'P 1'
#
loop_
_entity.id
_entity.type
_entity.pdbx_description
1 polymer ?
#
loop_
_entity_poly.entity_id
_entity_poly.type
_entity_poly.pdbx_seq_one_letter_code
_entity_poly.pdbx_strand_id
1 'polypeptide(L)'
;MCCEFERDGIQLSYNERDEARELNNVIVGLESLFTTNITEKTKFLTVEETEMVGEVDRVIPRHVTPTNATSGTAGGDGINSLTLTSDNHHAILYWRTLHHRHCGRKFTIRYQAHTSISDNLNVLFSLIRHRHLHSTLLGCQSYAHRVLSDRMVGTPKKVHEFLQSMHERSGHVI
;
A
#
# COMPACT_ATOMS: atom_id res chain seq x y z
N MET A 1 33.33 1.45 -2.04
CA MET A 1 33.59 0.18 -1.33
C MET A 1 33.47 0.30 0.20
N CYS A 2 33.63 1.48 0.83
CA CYS A 2 33.53 1.62 2.30
C CYS A 2 32.10 1.77 2.87
N CYS A 3 31.12 2.27 2.11
CA CYS A 3 29.78 2.55 2.65
C CYS A 3 28.96 1.28 2.99
N GLU A 4 29.24 0.14 2.34
CA GLU A 4 28.59 -1.13 2.70
C GLU A 4 29.08 -1.67 4.05
N PHE A 5 30.36 -1.50 4.36
CA PHE A 5 30.95 -1.98 5.61
C PHE A 5 30.50 -1.14 6.82
N GLU A 6 30.27 0.16 6.63
CA GLU A 6 29.67 1.05 7.62
C GLU A 6 28.17 0.73 7.82
N ARG A 7 27.47 0.33 6.75
CA ARG A 7 26.05 -0.10 6.81
C ARG A 7 25.86 -1.38 7.62
N ASP A 8 26.81 -2.30 7.55
CA ASP A 8 26.78 -3.56 8.30
C ASP A 8 27.20 -3.38 9.76
N GLY A 9 27.49 -2.14 10.19
CA GLY A 9 27.77 -1.84 11.58
C GLY A 9 29.08 -2.46 12.06
N ILE A 10 30.07 -2.62 11.17
CA ILE A 10 31.35 -3.28 11.52
C ILE A 10 32.14 -2.49 12.57
N GLN A 11 31.83 -1.21 12.72
CA GLN A 11 32.37 -0.33 13.77
C GLN A 11 31.75 -0.59 15.17
N LEU A 12 30.65 -1.34 15.25
CA LEU A 12 29.92 -1.61 16.49
C LEU A 12 30.51 -2.80 17.26
N SER A 13 30.31 -2.79 18.58
CA SER A 13 30.66 -3.91 19.44
C SER A 13 29.87 -5.18 19.06
N TYR A 14 30.32 -6.34 19.54
CA TYR A 14 29.66 -7.61 19.25
C TYR A 14 28.19 -7.63 19.72
N ASN A 15 27.92 -7.04 20.90
CA ASN A 15 26.57 -6.98 21.48
C ASN A 15 25.65 -6.08 20.65
N GLU A 16 26.12 -4.90 20.24
CA GLU A 16 25.34 -3.97 19.41
C GLU A 16 25.03 -4.57 18.03
N ARG A 17 25.95 -5.38 17.48
CA ARG A 17 25.70 -6.11 16.23
C ARG A 17 24.63 -7.19 16.37
N ASP A 18 24.57 -7.84 17.53
CA ASP A 18 23.52 -8.84 17.81
C ASP A 18 22.16 -8.16 17.97
N GLU A 19 22.09 -7.05 18.71
CA GLU A 19 20.89 -6.22 18.84
C GLU A 19 20.40 -5.70 17.48
N ALA A 20 21.32 -5.26 16.61
CA ALA A 20 20.98 -4.82 15.25
C ALA A 20 20.33 -5.95 14.42
N ARG A 21 20.86 -7.17 14.54
CA ARG A 21 20.33 -8.35 13.84
C ARG A 21 18.93 -8.71 14.35
N GLU A 22 18.73 -8.73 15.66
CA GLU A 22 17.43 -9.00 16.26
C GLU A 22 16.39 -7.95 15.85
N LEU A 23 16.76 -6.67 15.87
CA LEU A 23 15.90 -5.60 15.36
C LEU A 23 15.55 -5.79 13.88
N ASN A 24 16.50 -6.20 13.06
CA ASN A 24 16.25 -6.47 11.65
C ASN A 24 15.31 -7.66 11.44
N ASN A 25 15.45 -8.74 12.23
CA ASN A 25 14.53 -9.89 12.20
C ASN A 25 13.09 -9.46 12.54
N VAL A 26 12.91 -8.63 13.57
CA VAL A 26 11.60 -8.09 13.94
C VAL A 26 11.02 -7.21 12.82
N ILE A 27 11.84 -6.37 12.18
CA ILE A 27 11.40 -5.53 11.04
C ILE A 27 10.90 -6.41 9.90
N VAL A 28 11.66 -7.42 9.49
CA VAL A 28 11.28 -8.34 8.40
C VAL A 28 9.98 -9.09 8.75
N GLY A 29 9.83 -9.52 10.00
CA GLY A 29 8.60 -10.15 10.49
C GLY A 29 7.38 -9.21 10.39
N LEU A 30 7.52 -7.95 10.83
CA LEU A 30 6.46 -6.94 10.74
C LEU A 30 6.10 -6.59 9.28
N GLU A 31 7.09 -6.53 8.38
CA GLU A 31 6.85 -6.32 6.95
C GLU A 31 6.07 -7.47 6.31
N SER A 32 6.42 -8.71 6.65
CA SER A 32 5.68 -9.88 6.20
C SER A 32 4.25 -9.89 6.72
N LEU A 33 4.04 -9.57 8.00
CA LEU A 33 2.71 -9.45 8.61
C LEU A 33 1.88 -8.36 7.92
N PHE A 34 2.48 -7.20 7.64
CA PHE A 34 1.81 -6.10 6.93
C PHE A 34 1.33 -6.53 5.55
N THR A 35 2.21 -7.15 4.75
CA THR A 35 1.88 -7.65 3.40
C THR A 35 0.82 -8.74 3.44
N THR A 36 0.92 -9.66 4.41
CA THR A 36 -0.06 -10.76 4.58
C THR A 36 -1.43 -10.21 4.94
N ASN A 37 -1.50 -9.29 5.91
CA ASN A 37 -2.75 -8.66 6.32
C ASN A 37 -3.45 -7.94 5.16
N ILE A 38 -2.69 -7.19 4.34
CA ILE A 38 -3.25 -6.59 3.12
C ILE A 38 -3.76 -7.68 2.20
N THR A 39 -2.89 -8.63 1.85
CA THR A 39 -3.21 -9.66 0.86
C THR A 39 -4.41 -10.52 1.27
N GLU A 40 -4.59 -10.84 2.55
CA GLU A 40 -5.69 -11.67 3.05
C GLU A 40 -7.01 -10.91 3.14
N LYS A 41 -6.98 -9.67 3.64
CA LYS A 41 -8.20 -8.90 3.88
C LYS A 41 -8.69 -8.16 2.64
N THR A 42 -7.81 -7.85 1.68
CA THR A 42 -8.23 -7.15 0.46
C THR A 42 -8.72 -8.08 -0.65
N LYS A 43 -8.61 -9.41 -0.52
CA LYS A 43 -8.90 -10.36 -1.64
C LYS A 43 -10.25 -10.13 -2.32
N PHE A 44 -11.29 -9.88 -1.55
CA PHE A 44 -12.66 -9.82 -2.04
C PHE A 44 -13.35 -8.54 -1.57
N LEU A 45 -13.78 -7.72 -2.52
CA LEU A 45 -14.65 -6.58 -2.26
C LEU A 45 -16.08 -6.96 -2.64
N THR A 46 -16.94 -7.13 -1.65
CA THR A 46 -18.38 -7.34 -1.90
C THR A 46 -19.06 -5.98 -2.14
N VAL A 47 -19.83 -5.84 -3.20
CA VAL A 47 -20.67 -4.67 -3.49
C VAL A 47 -22.12 -5.14 -3.46
N GLU A 48 -22.90 -4.70 -2.47
CA GLU A 48 -24.30 -5.11 -2.27
C GLU A 48 -25.31 -4.09 -2.83
N GLU A 49 -24.84 -3.00 -3.42
CA GLU A 49 -25.71 -1.94 -3.94
C GLU A 49 -26.20 -2.29 -5.35
N THR A 50 -27.50 -2.56 -5.49
CA THR A 50 -28.17 -2.96 -6.75
C THR A 50 -27.95 -1.96 -7.88
N GLU A 51 -27.91 -0.66 -7.58
CA GLU A 51 -27.59 0.40 -8.53
C GLU A 51 -26.18 0.25 -9.12
N MET A 52 -25.20 -0.11 -8.28
CA MET A 52 -23.82 -0.32 -8.70
C MET A 52 -23.67 -1.56 -9.57
N VAL A 53 -24.39 -2.64 -9.26
CA VAL A 53 -24.36 -3.89 -10.03
C VAL A 53 -24.89 -3.69 -11.44
N GLY A 54 -26.02 -2.98 -11.59
CA GLY A 54 -26.61 -2.69 -12.90
C GLY A 54 -25.73 -1.81 -13.78
N GLU A 55 -25.04 -0.82 -13.18
CA GLU A 55 -24.08 0.00 -13.92
C GLU A 55 -22.83 -0.77 -14.33
N VAL A 56 -22.36 -1.69 -13.49
CA VAL A 56 -21.20 -2.53 -13.79
C VAL A 56 -21.46 -3.47 -14.97
N ASP A 57 -22.61 -4.18 -15.01
CA ASP A 57 -22.95 -5.08 -16.12
C ASP A 57 -23.15 -4.32 -17.45
N ARG A 58 -23.58 -3.05 -17.39
CA ARG A 58 -23.72 -2.19 -18.57
C ARG A 58 -22.38 -1.73 -19.15
N VAL A 59 -21.39 -1.48 -18.28
CA VAL A 59 -20.12 -0.84 -18.66
C VAL A 59 -19.04 -1.85 -18.97
N ILE A 60 -19.04 -3.00 -18.31
CA ILE A 60 -18.01 -4.04 -18.47
C ILE A 60 -18.57 -5.21 -19.28
N PRO A 61 -17.98 -5.50 -20.46
CA PRO A 61 -18.32 -6.70 -21.20
C PRO A 61 -18.05 -7.96 -20.35
N ARG A 62 -19.00 -8.91 -20.35
CA ARG A 62 -18.92 -10.16 -19.57
C ARG A 62 -17.66 -10.99 -19.77
N HIS A 63 -16.97 -10.83 -20.90
CA HIS A 63 -15.70 -11.52 -21.19
C HIS A 63 -14.50 -10.95 -20.42
N VAL A 64 -14.63 -9.73 -19.86
CA VAL A 64 -13.61 -9.07 -19.01
C VAL A 64 -13.98 -9.18 -17.53
N THR A 65 -15.24 -9.47 -17.22
CA THR A 65 -15.67 -9.67 -15.84
C THR A 65 -15.02 -10.96 -15.31
N PRO A 66 -14.30 -10.90 -14.18
CA PRO A 66 -13.64 -12.08 -13.64
C PRO A 66 -14.68 -13.18 -13.40
N THR A 67 -14.35 -14.42 -13.73
CA THR A 67 -15.20 -15.62 -13.53
C THR A 67 -15.64 -15.82 -12.08
N ASN A 68 -14.99 -15.11 -11.15
CA ASN A 68 -15.20 -15.16 -9.71
C ASN A 68 -16.21 -14.09 -9.23
N ALA A 69 -16.74 -13.28 -10.15
CA ALA A 69 -17.88 -12.41 -9.89
C ALA A 69 -19.14 -13.28 -9.71
N THR A 70 -19.21 -13.98 -8.58
CA THR A 70 -20.42 -14.67 -8.17
C THR A 70 -21.48 -13.62 -7.86
N SER A 71 -22.40 -13.45 -8.81
CA SER A 71 -23.69 -12.84 -8.62
C SER A 71 -24.51 -13.76 -7.71
N GLY A 72 -24.50 -13.50 -6.41
CA GLY A 72 -25.32 -14.26 -5.47
C GLY A 72 -26.80 -14.02 -5.75
N THR A 73 -27.47 -14.96 -6.41
CA THR A 73 -28.94 -14.99 -6.50
C THR A 73 -29.50 -15.47 -5.18
N ALA A 74 -29.61 -14.58 -4.21
CA ALA A 74 -30.47 -14.81 -3.05
C ALA A 74 -31.93 -14.64 -3.51
N GLY A 75 -32.48 -15.70 -4.12
CA GLY A 75 -33.91 -15.93 -4.34
C GLY A 75 -34.67 -14.87 -5.17
N GLY A 76 -34.79 -15.11 -6.48
CA GLY A 76 -35.79 -14.47 -7.35
C GLY A 76 -35.47 -13.02 -7.75
N ASP A 77 -35.24 -12.81 -9.05
CA ASP A 77 -35.12 -11.51 -9.73
C ASP A 77 -34.15 -10.48 -9.13
N GLY A 78 -32.87 -10.61 -9.52
CA GLY A 78 -31.90 -9.53 -9.39
C GLY A 78 -30.53 -9.99 -8.87
N ILE A 79 -29.46 -9.46 -9.47
CA ILE A 79 -28.11 -9.62 -8.92
C ILE A 79 -27.99 -8.62 -7.76
N ASN A 80 -28.19 -9.09 -6.53
CA ASN A 80 -28.16 -8.23 -5.33
C ASN A 80 -26.77 -8.06 -4.72
N SER A 81 -25.78 -8.84 -5.15
CA SER A 81 -24.39 -8.66 -4.69
C SER A 81 -23.38 -9.06 -5.77
N LEU A 82 -22.36 -8.23 -5.93
CA LEU A 82 -21.22 -8.47 -6.82
C LEU A 82 -19.96 -8.59 -5.98
N THR A 83 -19.34 -9.77 -6.00
CA THR A 83 -18.05 -10.01 -5.36
C THR A 83 -16.95 -9.73 -6.37
N LEU A 84 -16.23 -8.63 -6.17
CA LEU A 84 -15.09 -8.28 -7.02
C LEU A 84 -13.83 -8.82 -6.36
N THR A 85 -13.05 -9.59 -7.11
CA THR A 85 -11.66 -9.83 -6.71
C THR A 85 -10.95 -8.49 -6.77
N SER A 86 -10.25 -8.11 -5.70
CA SER A 86 -9.45 -6.88 -5.65
C SER A 86 -8.14 -7.02 -6.45
N ASP A 87 -8.20 -7.70 -7.59
CA ASP A 87 -7.11 -7.66 -8.54
C ASP A 87 -7.13 -6.25 -9.13
N ASN A 88 -6.03 -5.51 -8.92
CA ASN A 88 -5.90 -4.09 -9.22
C ASN A 88 -6.42 -3.72 -10.63
N HIS A 89 -6.29 -4.62 -11.61
CA HIS A 89 -6.77 -4.40 -12.98
C HIS A 89 -8.28 -4.15 -13.06
N HIS A 90 -9.11 -4.95 -12.38
CA HIS A 90 -10.55 -4.78 -12.44
C HIS A 90 -10.97 -3.52 -11.67
N ALA A 91 -10.41 -3.29 -10.47
CA ALA A 91 -10.66 -2.07 -9.71
C ALA A 91 -10.30 -0.79 -10.48
N ILE A 92 -9.18 -0.79 -11.22
CA ILE A 92 -8.76 0.33 -12.09
C ILE A 92 -9.72 0.52 -13.26
N LEU A 93 -10.20 -0.57 -13.89
CA LEU A 93 -11.20 -0.48 -14.96
C LEU A 93 -12.53 0.10 -14.44
N TYR A 94 -12.99 -0.35 -13.27
CA TYR A 94 -14.16 0.22 -12.60
C TYR A 94 -13.97 1.70 -12.30
N TRP A 95 -12.82 2.06 -11.72
CA TRP A 95 -12.47 3.45 -11.45
C TRP A 95 -12.55 4.30 -12.71
N ARG A 96 -11.83 3.92 -13.76
CA ARG A 96 -11.72 4.70 -15.00
C ARG A 96 -13.06 4.89 -15.70
N THR A 97 -13.90 3.87 -15.66
CA THR A 97 -15.18 3.89 -16.40
C THR A 97 -16.30 4.55 -15.60
N LEU A 98 -16.27 4.48 -14.27
CA LEU A 98 -17.31 5.04 -13.39
C LEU A 98 -16.94 6.42 -12.81
N HIS A 99 -15.73 6.93 -13.03
CA HIS A 99 -15.20 8.16 -12.42
C HIS A 99 -16.12 9.38 -12.52
N HIS A 100 -16.86 9.53 -13.62
CA HIS A 100 -17.76 10.67 -13.86
C HIS A 100 -19.14 10.52 -13.22
N ARG A 101 -19.41 9.42 -12.51
CA ARG A 101 -20.72 9.09 -11.96
C ARG A 101 -20.72 9.06 -10.44
N HIS A 102 -21.87 9.33 -9.85
CA HIS A 102 -22.09 9.28 -8.41
C HIS A 102 -21.68 7.90 -7.82
N CYS A 103 -21.95 6.81 -8.55
CA CYS A 103 -21.53 5.46 -8.19
C CYS A 103 -20.01 5.26 -8.19
N GLY A 104 -19.27 5.92 -9.10
CA GLY A 104 -17.81 5.86 -9.12
C GLY A 104 -17.20 6.43 -7.84
N ARG A 105 -17.73 7.55 -7.34
CA ARG A 105 -17.28 8.13 -6.07
C ARG A 105 -17.57 7.20 -4.87
N LYS A 106 -18.75 6.58 -4.83
CA LYS A 106 -19.09 5.58 -3.79
C LYS A 106 -18.15 4.37 -3.84
N PHE A 107 -17.90 3.85 -5.05
CA PHE A 107 -16.96 2.75 -5.27
C PHE A 107 -15.55 3.10 -4.81
N THR A 108 -15.04 4.27 -5.19
CA THR A 108 -13.75 4.82 -4.74
C THR A 108 -13.63 4.82 -3.23
N ILE A 109 -14.63 5.36 -2.53
CA ILE A 109 -14.63 5.45 -1.06
C ILE A 109 -14.62 4.05 -0.46
N ARG A 110 -15.46 3.14 -0.97
CA ARG A 110 -15.52 1.75 -0.50
C ARG A 110 -14.21 1.00 -0.74
N TYR A 111 -13.61 1.16 -1.92
CA TYR A 111 -12.33 0.55 -2.28
C TYR A 111 -11.19 1.04 -1.38
N GLN A 112 -11.11 2.36 -1.14
CA GLN A 112 -10.12 2.94 -0.23
C GLN A 112 -10.33 2.49 1.22
N ALA A 113 -11.57 2.49 1.69
CA ALA A 113 -11.91 2.01 3.03
C ALA A 113 -11.58 0.52 3.21
N HIS A 114 -11.80 -0.29 2.17
CA HIS A 114 -11.46 -1.72 2.16
C HIS A 114 -9.95 -1.97 2.20
N THR A 115 -9.17 -1.09 1.57
CA THR A 115 -7.70 -1.14 1.61
C THR A 115 -7.16 -0.65 2.97
N SER A 116 -7.91 0.19 3.68
CA SER A 116 -7.54 0.78 4.97
C SER A 116 -7.84 -0.17 6.14
N ILE A 117 -6.98 -1.17 6.33
CA ILE A 117 -7.08 -2.12 7.45
C ILE A 117 -6.61 -1.46 8.75
N SER A 118 -7.49 -1.34 9.74
CA SER A 118 -7.18 -0.75 11.07
C SER A 118 -6.01 -1.43 11.77
N ASP A 119 -5.93 -2.75 11.69
CA ASP A 119 -4.91 -3.54 12.38
C ASP A 119 -3.49 -3.26 11.85
N ASN A 120 -3.39 -2.90 10.56
CA ASN A 120 -2.13 -2.54 9.94
C ASN A 120 -1.58 -1.20 10.43
N LEU A 121 -2.41 -0.34 11.04
CA LEU A 121 -1.92 0.90 11.64
C LEU A 121 -0.98 0.61 12.80
N ASN A 122 -1.33 -0.36 13.66
CA ASN A 122 -0.47 -0.74 14.80
C ASN A 122 0.85 -1.37 14.33
N VAL A 123 0.77 -2.24 13.31
CA VAL A 123 1.96 -2.82 12.66
C VAL A 123 2.85 -1.72 12.08
N LEU A 124 2.25 -0.71 11.42
CA LEU A 124 2.98 0.42 10.85
C LEU A 124 3.66 1.29 11.91
N PHE A 125 2.98 1.60 13.03
CA PHE A 125 3.60 2.34 14.14
C PHE A 125 4.79 1.59 14.72
N SER A 126 4.64 0.28 14.92
CA SER A 126 5.72 -0.58 15.40
C SER A 126 6.89 -0.61 14.41
N LEU A 127 6.59 -0.74 13.11
CA LEU A 127 7.59 -0.74 12.04
C LEU A 127 8.39 0.57 11.98
N ILE A 128 7.71 1.72 12.09
CA ILE A 128 8.37 3.05 12.11
C ILE A 128 9.31 3.15 13.31
N ARG A 129 8.86 2.74 14.49
CA ARG A 129 9.67 2.75 15.72
C ARG A 129 10.90 1.86 15.59
N HIS A 130 10.75 0.61 15.16
CA HIS A 130 11.87 -0.31 15.02
C HIS A 130 12.86 0.13 13.94
N ARG A 131 12.39 0.66 12.81
CA ARG A 131 13.25 1.22 11.75
C ARG A 131 14.05 2.43 12.25
N HIS A 132 13.45 3.29 13.06
CA HIS A 132 14.15 4.42 13.67
C HIS A 132 15.23 3.92 14.65
N LEU A 133 14.88 3.04 15.58
CA LEU A 133 15.83 2.45 16.55
C LEU A 133 17.01 1.77 15.85
N HIS A 134 16.74 0.94 14.85
CA HIS A 134 17.76 0.28 14.04
C HIS A 134 18.69 1.30 13.34
N SER A 135 18.14 2.40 12.80
CA SER A 135 18.97 3.44 12.17
C SER A 135 19.83 4.22 13.16
N THR A 136 19.29 4.49 14.36
CA THR A 136 20.02 5.21 15.43
C THR A 136 21.17 4.38 15.96
N LEU A 137 20.97 3.07 16.11
CA LEU A 137 22.02 2.13 16.55
C LEU A 137 23.19 2.09 15.55
N LEU A 138 22.90 2.19 14.24
CA LEU A 138 23.91 2.30 13.19
C LEU A 138 24.52 3.70 13.04
N GLY A 139 24.22 4.65 13.93
CA GLY A 139 24.74 6.02 13.89
C GLY A 139 24.11 6.95 12.85
N CYS A 140 23.00 6.54 12.22
CA CYS A 140 22.26 7.37 11.28
C CYS A 140 21.19 8.20 12.02
N GLN A 141 21.01 9.47 11.64
CA GLN A 141 20.00 10.36 12.25
C GLN A 141 18.54 9.90 12.02
N SER A 142 18.29 9.22 10.91
CA SER A 142 16.97 8.69 10.57
C SER A 142 17.11 7.54 9.59
N TYR A 143 16.10 6.67 9.56
CA TYR A 143 15.98 5.60 8.59
C TYR A 143 16.08 6.11 7.14
N ALA A 144 15.52 7.29 6.86
CA ALA A 144 15.60 7.89 5.52
C ALA A 144 17.05 8.24 5.13
N HIS A 145 17.85 8.79 6.05
CA HIS A 145 19.28 9.05 5.79
C HIS A 145 20.04 7.76 5.49
N ARG A 146 19.73 6.69 6.24
CA ARG A 146 20.33 5.37 6.03
C ARG A 146 20.02 4.83 4.63
N VAL A 147 18.75 4.82 4.22
CA VAL A 147 18.34 4.28 2.91
C VAL A 147 18.81 5.15 1.75
N LEU A 148 18.80 6.47 1.92
CA LEU A 148 19.18 7.41 0.86
C LEU A 148 20.69 7.53 0.68
N SER A 149 21.49 7.14 1.67
CA SER A 149 22.96 7.13 1.56
C SER A 149 23.47 6.30 0.37
N ASP A 150 22.75 5.23 0.01
CA ASP A 150 23.04 4.35 -1.13
C ASP A 150 22.43 4.83 -2.46
N ARG A 151 21.54 5.83 -2.41
CA ARG A 151 20.86 6.36 -3.59
C ARG A 151 21.56 7.62 -4.06
N MET A 152 21.47 7.91 -5.37
CA MET A 152 22.03 9.13 -5.97
C MET A 152 21.58 10.43 -5.29
N VAL A 153 20.42 10.42 -4.63
CA VAL A 153 19.88 11.58 -3.90
C VAL A 153 20.67 11.87 -2.61
N GLY A 154 21.20 10.85 -1.93
CA GLY A 154 22.04 10.97 -0.73
C GLY A 154 21.31 11.38 0.55
N THR A 155 20.55 12.48 0.53
CA THR A 155 19.92 13.05 1.73
C THR A 155 18.41 13.26 1.58
N PRO A 156 17.63 13.13 2.67
CA PRO A 156 16.18 13.36 2.63
C PRO A 156 15.82 14.81 2.32
N LYS A 157 16.67 15.78 2.64
CA LYS A 157 16.45 17.20 2.29
C LYS A 157 16.36 17.39 0.78
N LYS A 158 17.26 16.77 0.01
CA LYS A 158 17.24 16.80 -1.45
C LYS A 158 16.00 16.14 -2.04
N VAL A 159 15.50 15.05 -1.41
CA VAL A 159 14.21 14.45 -1.80
C VAL A 159 13.07 15.46 -1.60
N HIS A 160 13.04 16.16 -0.47
CA HIS A 160 12.01 17.14 -0.18
C HIS A 160 12.04 18.32 -1.16
N GLU A 161 13.23 18.87 -1.43
CA GLU A 161 13.43 19.93 -2.43
C GLU A 161 12.97 19.49 -3.82
N PHE A 162 13.29 18.25 -4.22
CA PHE A 162 12.84 17.68 -5.49
C PHE A 162 11.31 17.57 -5.56
N LEU A 163 10.67 16.98 -4.53
CA LEU A 163 9.21 16.84 -4.47
C LEU A 163 8.51 18.20 -4.48
N GLN A 164 9.06 19.19 -3.79
CA GLN A 164 8.54 20.55 -3.78
C GLN A 164 8.64 21.19 -5.18
N SER A 165 9.80 21.09 -5.85
CA SER A 165 9.97 21.62 -7.21
C SER A 165 9.02 20.97 -8.23
N MET A 166 8.74 19.68 -8.07
CA MET A 166 7.79 18.94 -8.90
C MET A 166 6.36 19.39 -8.63
N HIS A 167 6.01 19.63 -7.36
CA HIS A 167 4.71 20.15 -6.97
C HIS A 167 4.46 21.54 -7.57
N GLU A 168 5.40 22.46 -7.42
CA GLU A 168 5.33 23.82 -7.97
C GLU A 168 5.16 23.81 -9.49
N ARG A 169 5.92 22.97 -10.20
CA ARG A 169 5.77 22.79 -11.65
C ARG A 169 4.42 22.19 -12.06
N SER A 170 3.94 21.20 -11.33
CA SER A 170 2.65 20.55 -11.63
C SER A 170 1.45 21.48 -11.40
N GLY A 171 1.56 22.38 -10.41
CA GLY A 171 0.53 23.38 -10.14
C GLY A 171 0.41 24.48 -11.19
N HIS A 172 1.44 24.67 -12.02
CA HIS A 172 1.42 25.60 -13.16
C HIS A 172 0.84 25.01 -14.46
N VAL A 173 0.49 23.72 -14.48
CA VAL A 173 -0.03 23.02 -15.67
C VAL A 173 -1.56 22.83 -15.60
N ILE A 174 -2.25 23.61 -14.76
CA ILE A 174 -3.73 23.63 -14.65
C ILE A 174 -4.27 24.97 -15.13
#